data_AF-A0A651EIZ3-F1
#
_entry.id   AF-A0A651EIZ3-F1
#
_cell.length_a   1.000
_cell.length_b   1.000
_cell.length_c   1.000
_cell.angle_alpha   90.00
_cell.angle_beta   90.00
_cell.angle_gamma   90.00
#
_symmetry.space_group_name_H-M   'P 1'
#
loop_
_entity.id
_entity.type
_entity.pdbx_description
1 polymer ?
#
loop_
_entity_poly.entity_id
_entity_poly.type
_entity_poly.pdbx_seq_one_letter_code
_entity_poly.pdbx_strand_id
1 'polypeptide(L)'
;MVVLNRIYTRTGDAGDTALGDGSRTPKHALRVSAYGTVDETNATIGLARLHAEGEIDAALARIQNDLFDLGADLCRPGMEKDAEAEYPPLRMTPDQTDRLEAEIDAMNAALKPLRSFILPGGSALAAHLHLCRTVSRRAERLCVELATVEPINQAALTYLNRLSDWFFVSGRIANDNGKADVLWTPGANR
;
A
#
# COMPACT_ATOMS: atom_id res chain seq x y z
N MET A 1 17.00 -7.89 14.36
CA MET A 1 15.98 -8.93 14.61
C MET A 1 14.83 -8.30 15.39
N VAL A 2 13.62 -8.29 14.84
CA VAL A 2 12.41 -7.80 15.55
C VAL A 2 11.90 -8.93 16.44
N VAL A 3 11.68 -8.64 17.74
CA VAL A 3 11.16 -9.61 18.70
C VAL A 3 9.87 -9.07 19.32
N LEU A 4 8.74 -9.73 19.04
CA LEU A 4 7.45 -9.39 19.60
C LEU A 4 7.14 -10.34 20.76
N ASN A 5 7.49 -9.97 22.00
CA ASN A 5 7.24 -10.79 23.19
C ASN A 5 6.15 -10.23 24.11
N ARG A 6 6.25 -8.96 24.51
CA ARG A 6 5.25 -8.20 25.25
C ARG A 6 4.74 -7.10 24.33
N ILE A 7 3.48 -7.23 23.91
CA ILE A 7 2.87 -6.30 22.95
C ILE A 7 2.60 -4.94 23.60
N TYR A 8 2.07 -4.91 24.83
CA TYR A 8 1.85 -3.64 25.54
C TYR A 8 3.05 -3.30 26.43
N THR A 9 3.59 -2.09 26.27
CA THR A 9 4.75 -1.59 27.04
C THR A 9 4.43 -0.34 27.85
N ARG A 10 3.29 0.32 27.59
CA ARG A 10 2.86 1.62 28.17
C ARG A 10 3.76 2.81 27.83
N THR A 11 4.84 2.62 27.07
CA THR A 11 5.79 3.69 26.74
C THR A 11 5.20 4.75 25.81
N GLY A 12 4.05 4.49 25.20
CA GLY A 12 3.33 5.43 24.34
C GLY A 12 2.06 6.03 24.96
N ASP A 13 1.81 5.82 26.25
CA ASP A 13 0.57 6.29 26.91
C ASP A 13 0.50 7.82 26.97
N ALA A 14 1.65 8.50 26.95
CA ALA A 14 1.75 9.96 26.89
C ALA A 14 1.49 10.55 25.47
N GLY A 15 1.22 9.71 24.47
CA GLY A 15 0.94 10.15 23.10
C GLY A 15 2.12 10.10 22.13
N ASP A 16 3.30 9.67 22.57
CA ASP A 16 4.50 9.52 21.74
C ASP A 16 4.76 8.06 21.32
N THR A 17 5.60 7.88 20.30
CA THR A 17 6.12 6.58 19.85
C THR A 17 7.59 6.68 19.44
N ALA A 18 8.28 5.55 19.32
CA ALA A 18 9.63 5.49 18.76
C ALA A 18 9.59 5.19 17.25
N LEU A 19 10.50 5.80 16.50
CA LEU A 19 10.80 5.54 15.09
C LEU A 19 11.83 4.41 14.94
N GLY A 20 12.11 4.00 13.70
CA GLY A 20 13.04 2.90 13.38
C GLY A 20 14.50 3.18 13.76
N ASP A 21 14.86 4.44 13.98
CA ASP A 21 16.17 4.87 14.50
C ASP A 21 16.19 5.05 16.03
N GLY A 22 15.07 4.79 16.71
CA GLY A 22 14.91 4.94 18.16
C GLY A 22 14.54 6.35 18.62
N SER A 23 14.53 7.35 17.73
CA SER A 23 14.06 8.70 18.06
C SER A 23 12.57 8.69 18.41
N ARG A 24 12.12 9.63 19.25
CA ARG A 24 10.72 9.72 19.68
C ARG A 24 9.98 10.84 18.97
N THR A 25 8.72 10.58 18.62
CA THR A 25 7.83 11.53 17.94
C THR A 25 6.39 11.37 18.42
N PRO A 26 5.56 12.43 18.40
CA PRO A 26 4.13 12.31 18.67
C PRO A 26 3.45 11.31 17.72
N LYS A 27 2.50 10.53 18.22
CA LYS A 27 1.75 9.53 17.43
C LYS A 27 0.96 10.14 16.27
N HIS A 28 0.67 11.43 16.32
CA HIS A 28 -0.03 12.16 15.25
C HIS A 28 0.93 12.80 14.23
N ALA A 29 2.26 12.60 14.36
CA ALA A 29 3.21 13.11 13.39
C ALA A 29 2.97 12.52 11.99
N LEU A 30 3.22 13.30 10.94
CA LEU A 30 2.96 12.89 9.56
C LEU A 30 3.66 11.58 9.19
N ARG A 31 4.90 11.37 9.64
CA ARG A 31 5.64 10.13 9.44
C ARG A 31 4.91 8.91 10.03
N VAL A 32 4.38 9.05 11.25
CA VAL A 32 3.59 8.01 11.92
C VAL A 32 2.29 7.73 11.19
N SER A 33 1.58 8.78 10.79
CA SER A 33 0.35 8.66 10.00
C SER A 33 0.59 7.99 8.64
N ALA A 34 1.72 8.28 7.99
CA ALA A 34 2.09 7.71 6.70
C ALA A 34 2.31 6.20 6.81
N TYR A 35 3.29 5.74 7.61
CA TYR A 35 3.54 4.30 7.73
C TYR A 35 2.39 3.56 8.45
N GLY A 36 1.63 4.24 9.32
CA GLY A 36 0.42 3.68 9.93
C GLY A 36 -0.69 3.43 8.91
N THR A 37 -0.81 4.28 7.88
CA THR A 37 -1.77 4.05 6.79
C THR A 37 -1.27 3.03 5.77
N VAL A 38 0.05 2.84 5.66
CA VAL A 38 0.63 1.69 4.95
C VAL A 38 0.24 0.38 5.64
N ASP A 39 0.31 0.33 6.98
CA ASP A 39 -0.18 -0.81 7.76
C ASP A 39 -1.69 -1.03 7.55
N GLU A 40 -2.49 0.03 7.53
CA GLU A 40 -3.92 -0.08 7.22
C GLU A 40 -4.18 -0.62 5.80
N THR A 41 -3.39 -0.19 4.81
CA THR A 41 -3.42 -0.78 3.47
C THR A 41 -3.15 -2.29 3.54
N ASN A 42 -2.12 -2.68 4.29
CA ASN A 42 -1.74 -4.09 4.48
C ASN A 42 -2.86 -4.90 5.15
N ALA A 43 -3.54 -4.35 6.15
CA ALA A 43 -4.68 -4.98 6.81
C ALA A 43 -5.87 -5.18 5.84
N THR A 44 -6.14 -4.20 4.96
CA THR A 44 -7.23 -4.33 3.97
C THR A 44 -6.93 -5.41 2.93
N ILE A 45 -5.65 -5.65 2.60
CA ILE A 45 -5.25 -6.79 1.76
C ILE A 45 -5.58 -8.10 2.47
N GLY A 46 -5.34 -8.20 3.78
CA GLY A 46 -5.73 -9.38 4.56
C GLY A 46 -7.21 -9.73 4.44
N LEU A 47 -8.09 -8.73 4.33
CA LEU A 47 -9.52 -8.93 4.06
C LEU A 47 -9.77 -9.41 2.63
N ALA A 48 -9.09 -8.84 1.64
CA ALA A 48 -9.21 -9.27 0.25
C ALA A 48 -8.78 -10.73 0.06
N ARG A 49 -7.73 -11.15 0.76
CA ARG A 49 -7.19 -12.52 0.72
C ARG A 49 -8.15 -13.59 1.23
N LEU A 50 -9.17 -13.23 2.02
CA LEU A 50 -10.25 -14.17 2.40
C LEU A 50 -11.06 -14.68 1.20
N HIS A 51 -10.98 -13.97 0.07
CA HIS A 51 -11.70 -14.27 -1.16
C HIS A 51 -10.78 -14.50 -2.35
N ALA A 52 -9.46 -14.50 -2.14
CA ALA A 52 -8.47 -14.67 -3.19
C ALA A 52 -7.98 -16.12 -3.25
N GLU A 53 -7.70 -16.60 -4.46
CA GLU A 53 -7.13 -17.91 -4.70
C GLU A 53 -6.05 -17.82 -5.80
N GLY A 54 -5.20 -18.84 -5.89
CA GLY A 54 -4.20 -18.98 -6.95
C GLY A 54 -3.23 -17.80 -7.03
N GLU A 55 -2.99 -17.33 -8.26
CA GLU A 55 -2.00 -16.29 -8.55
C GLU A 55 -2.33 -14.94 -7.88
N ILE A 56 -3.63 -14.60 -7.73
CA ILE A 56 -4.01 -13.34 -7.07
C ILE A 56 -3.66 -13.40 -5.58
N ASP A 57 -3.96 -14.51 -4.89
CA ASP A 57 -3.59 -14.63 -3.46
C ASP A 57 -2.07 -14.62 -3.28
N ALA A 58 -1.34 -15.32 -4.15
CA ALA A 58 0.11 -15.32 -4.14
C ALA A 58 0.71 -13.92 -4.35
N ALA A 59 0.14 -13.12 -5.27
CA ALA A 59 0.56 -11.74 -5.49
C ALA A 59 0.23 -10.84 -4.30
N LEU A 60 -0.98 -10.96 -3.73
CA LEU A 60 -1.36 -10.22 -2.53
C LEU A 60 -0.43 -10.54 -1.36
N ALA A 61 -0.04 -11.81 -1.17
CA ALA A 61 0.92 -12.21 -0.13
C ALA A 61 2.29 -11.54 -0.31
N ARG A 62 2.78 -11.43 -1.56
CA ARG A 62 4.02 -10.71 -1.87
C ARG A 62 3.89 -9.21 -1.55
N ILE A 63 2.78 -8.59 -1.97
CA ILE A 63 2.51 -7.17 -1.69
C ILE A 63 2.43 -6.91 -0.18
N GLN A 64 1.84 -7.80 0.63
CA GLN A 64 1.84 -7.64 2.08
C GLN A 64 3.25 -7.62 2.69
N ASN A 65 4.19 -8.38 2.11
CA ASN A 65 5.60 -8.33 2.51
C ASN A 65 6.24 -7.00 2.09
N ASP A 66 6.06 -6.58 0.85
CA ASP A 66 6.60 -5.28 0.40
C ASP A 66 6.05 -4.10 1.22
N LEU A 67 4.79 -4.17 1.68
CA LEU A 67 4.21 -3.11 2.53
C LEU A 67 4.87 -3.06 3.92
N PHE A 68 5.39 -4.18 4.43
CA PHE A 68 6.26 -4.17 5.61
C PHE A 68 7.62 -3.54 5.31
N ASP A 69 8.21 -3.84 4.16
CA ASP A 69 9.47 -3.21 3.72
C ASP A 69 9.30 -1.69 3.56
N LEU A 70 8.20 -1.25 2.95
CA LEU A 70 7.79 0.14 2.81
C LEU A 70 7.59 0.81 4.17
N GLY A 71 6.90 0.13 5.09
CA GLY A 71 6.74 0.60 6.46
C GLY A 71 8.08 0.76 7.19
N ALA A 72 9.00 -0.19 7.02
CA ALA A 72 10.34 -0.12 7.60
C ALA A 72 11.15 1.06 7.05
N ASP A 73 11.07 1.31 5.75
CA ASP A 73 11.71 2.46 5.09
C ASP A 73 11.15 3.78 5.65
N LEU A 74 9.83 3.97 5.60
CA LEU A 74 9.16 5.19 6.07
C LEU A 74 9.37 5.46 7.57
N CYS A 75 9.43 4.41 8.38
CA CYS A 75 9.64 4.48 9.82
C CYS A 75 11.04 4.97 10.20
N ARG A 76 12.03 4.87 9.30
CA ARG A 76 13.42 5.28 9.57
C ARG A 76 13.81 6.55 8.80
N PRO A 77 13.84 7.73 9.46
CA PRO A 77 14.28 8.98 8.84
C PRO A 77 15.79 8.98 8.55
N GLY A 78 16.27 10.04 7.87
CA GLY A 78 17.70 10.31 7.72
C GLY A 78 18.44 9.36 6.78
N MET A 79 17.91 9.14 5.57
CA MET A 79 18.49 8.25 4.55
C MET A 79 19.95 8.59 4.22
N GLU A 80 20.34 9.85 4.34
CA GLU A 80 21.71 10.31 4.14
C GLU A 80 22.71 9.70 5.15
N LYS A 81 22.21 9.19 6.29
CA LYS A 81 23.00 8.54 7.34
C LYS A 81 22.99 7.02 7.24
N ASP A 82 22.39 6.44 6.20
CA ASP A 82 22.30 4.99 6.04
C ASP A 82 23.69 4.33 5.96
N ALA A 83 24.68 5.03 5.39
CA ALA A 83 26.07 4.55 5.32
C ALA A 83 26.78 4.49 6.69
N GLU A 84 26.26 5.21 7.69
CA GLU A 84 26.81 5.24 9.06
C GLU A 84 26.11 4.24 9.98
N ALA A 85 25.05 3.58 9.50
CA ALA A 85 24.29 2.63 10.28
C ALA A 85 25.10 1.36 10.57
N GLU A 86 24.93 0.81 11.78
CA GLU A 86 25.53 -0.48 12.18
C GLU A 86 25.17 -1.63 11.23
N TYR A 87 23.97 -1.57 10.66
CA TYR A 87 23.47 -2.51 9.66
C TYR A 87 22.81 -1.76 8.50
N PRO A 88 22.96 -2.24 7.25
CA PRO A 88 22.28 -1.68 6.09
C PRO A 88 20.77 -1.54 6.33
N PRO A 89 20.24 -0.32 6.34
CA PRO A 89 18.81 -0.11 6.52
C PRO A 89 18.04 -0.72 5.35
N LEU A 90 16.89 -1.33 5.65
CA LEU A 90 15.98 -1.79 4.61
C LEU A 90 15.32 -0.58 3.94
N ARG A 91 15.41 -0.50 2.61
CA ARG A 91 14.85 0.57 1.78
C ARG A 91 14.11 -0.03 0.59
N MET A 92 13.04 0.62 0.17
CA MET A 92 12.36 0.31 -1.10
C MET A 92 13.29 0.54 -2.28
N THR A 93 13.20 -0.31 -3.30
CA THR A 93 13.94 -0.16 -4.56
C THR A 93 12.97 -0.01 -5.73
N PRO A 94 13.45 0.40 -6.92
CA PRO A 94 12.61 0.43 -8.12
C PRO A 94 12.06 -0.95 -8.52
N ASP A 95 12.77 -2.03 -8.20
CA ASP A 95 12.42 -3.40 -8.63
C ASP A 95 11.02 -3.84 -8.18
N GLN A 96 10.57 -3.45 -6.98
CA GLN A 96 9.20 -3.76 -6.54
C GLN A 96 8.15 -3.06 -7.42
N THR A 97 8.44 -1.85 -7.88
CA THR A 97 7.55 -1.11 -8.80
C THR A 97 7.54 -1.76 -10.17
N ASP A 98 8.71 -2.07 -10.72
CA ASP A 98 8.84 -2.72 -12.03
C ASP A 98 8.06 -4.05 -12.08
N ARG A 99 8.08 -4.80 -10.97
CA ARG A 99 7.27 -6.02 -10.83
C ARG A 99 5.77 -5.74 -10.89
N LEU A 100 5.28 -4.71 -10.19
CA LEU A 100 3.85 -4.34 -10.23
C LEU A 100 3.43 -3.93 -11.65
N GLU A 101 4.28 -3.20 -12.37
CA GLU A 101 4.03 -2.80 -13.76
C GLU A 101 3.92 -4.03 -14.69
N ALA A 102 4.86 -4.97 -14.58
CA ALA A 102 4.80 -6.21 -15.35
C ALA A 102 3.55 -7.06 -15.05
N GLU A 103 3.14 -7.15 -13.78
CA GLU A 103 1.90 -7.83 -13.38
C GLU A 103 0.64 -7.10 -13.91
N ILE A 104 0.63 -5.77 -13.89
CA ILE A 104 -0.44 -4.94 -14.46
C ILE A 104 -0.58 -5.19 -15.97
N ASP A 105 0.55 -5.19 -16.70
CA ASP A 105 0.55 -5.41 -18.15
C ASP A 105 0.03 -6.80 -18.51
N ALA A 106 0.45 -7.82 -17.77
CA ALA A 106 -0.03 -9.20 -17.95
C ALA A 106 -1.54 -9.32 -17.72
N MET A 107 -2.08 -8.68 -16.66
CA MET A 107 -3.51 -8.66 -16.40
C MET A 107 -4.29 -7.89 -17.48
N ASN A 108 -3.78 -6.72 -17.91
CA ASN A 108 -4.43 -5.90 -18.92
C ASN A 108 -4.60 -6.62 -20.27
N ALA A 109 -3.73 -7.56 -20.61
CA ALA A 109 -3.86 -8.37 -21.83
C ALA A 109 -5.18 -9.17 -21.88
N ALA A 110 -5.78 -9.50 -20.73
CA ALA A 110 -7.07 -10.20 -20.65
C ALA A 110 -8.28 -9.26 -20.59
N LEU A 111 -8.07 -7.94 -20.45
CA LEU A 111 -9.13 -6.97 -20.21
C LEU A 111 -9.52 -6.21 -21.48
N LYS A 112 -10.83 -6.00 -21.67
CA LYS A 112 -11.30 -5.04 -22.67
C LYS A 112 -11.06 -3.60 -22.17
N PRO A 113 -10.74 -2.65 -23.08
CA PRO A 113 -10.62 -1.24 -22.72
C PRO A 113 -11.90 -0.67 -22.11
N LEU A 114 -11.76 0.15 -21.06
CA LEU A 114 -12.88 0.87 -20.46
C LEU A 114 -13.22 2.12 -21.27
N ARG A 115 -14.52 2.44 -21.34
CA ARG A 115 -15.03 3.69 -21.96
C ARG A 115 -15.76 4.59 -20.95
N SER A 116 -15.81 4.19 -19.68
CA SER A 116 -16.32 4.97 -18.55
C SER A 116 -15.60 4.50 -17.28
N PHE A 117 -15.79 5.23 -16.17
CA PHE A 117 -15.43 4.72 -14.86
C PHE A 117 -16.30 3.52 -14.48
N ILE A 118 -15.78 2.68 -13.59
CA ILE A 118 -16.52 1.57 -12.98
C ILE A 118 -16.97 1.95 -11.58
N LEU A 119 -18.16 1.51 -11.19
CA LEU A 119 -18.62 1.59 -9.81
C LEU A 119 -17.87 0.54 -8.99
N PRO A 120 -17.17 0.92 -7.89
CA PRO A 120 -16.43 -0.04 -7.09
C PRO A 120 -17.35 -1.10 -6.46
N GLY A 121 -17.22 -2.34 -6.90
CA GLY A 121 -18.06 -3.46 -6.45
C GLY A 121 -17.82 -4.71 -7.28
N GLY A 122 -18.87 -5.52 -7.50
CA GLY A 122 -18.80 -6.77 -8.24
C GLY A 122 -18.67 -7.98 -7.31
N SER A 123 -17.74 -8.88 -7.62
CA SER A 123 -17.39 -10.00 -6.73
C SER A 123 -16.87 -9.50 -5.37
N ALA A 124 -16.93 -10.36 -4.34
CA ALA A 124 -16.40 -10.03 -3.01
C ALA A 124 -14.93 -9.60 -3.08
N LEU A 125 -14.11 -10.35 -3.82
CA LEU A 125 -12.70 -10.03 -4.04
C LEU A 125 -12.52 -8.67 -4.74
N ALA A 126 -13.28 -8.40 -5.81
CA ALA A 126 -13.20 -7.12 -6.53
C ALA A 126 -13.57 -5.92 -5.64
N ALA A 127 -14.62 -6.05 -4.83
CA ALA A 127 -15.02 -5.02 -3.86
C ALA A 127 -13.92 -4.75 -2.83
N HIS A 128 -13.30 -5.80 -2.27
CA HIS A 128 -12.18 -5.66 -1.34
C HIS A 128 -10.92 -5.06 -1.99
N LEU A 129 -10.60 -5.44 -3.23
CA LEU A 129 -9.48 -4.86 -3.97
C LEU A 129 -9.70 -3.37 -4.25
N HIS A 130 -10.94 -2.94 -4.48
CA HIS A 130 -11.26 -1.52 -4.56
C HIS A 130 -11.13 -0.77 -3.23
N LEU A 131 -11.37 -1.42 -2.09
CA LEU A 131 -11.07 -0.84 -0.78
C LEU A 131 -9.55 -0.72 -0.58
N CYS A 132 -8.78 -1.76 -0.92
CA CYS A 132 -7.32 -1.72 -0.90
C CYS A 132 -6.79 -0.55 -1.75
N ARG A 133 -7.35 -0.37 -2.95
CA ARG A 133 -7.02 0.75 -3.85
C ARG A 133 -7.22 2.11 -3.18
N THR A 134 -8.34 2.36 -2.54
CA THR A 134 -8.63 3.68 -1.97
C THR A 134 -7.82 3.96 -0.71
N VAL A 135 -7.53 2.94 0.09
CA VAL A 135 -6.68 3.03 1.30
C VAL A 135 -5.22 3.21 0.91
N SER A 136 -4.72 2.50 -0.11
CA SER A 136 -3.39 2.71 -0.68
C SER A 136 -3.20 4.15 -1.18
N ARG A 137 -4.19 4.70 -1.90
CA ARG A 137 -4.19 6.12 -2.31
C ARG A 137 -4.22 7.09 -1.12
N ARG A 138 -4.76 6.69 0.03
CA ARG A 138 -4.71 7.50 1.25
C ARG A 138 -3.32 7.46 1.87
N ALA A 139 -2.67 6.29 1.92
CA ALA A 139 -1.27 6.17 2.32
C ALA A 139 -0.36 7.02 1.43
N GLU A 140 -0.57 6.96 0.11
CA GLU A 140 0.14 7.76 -0.88
C GLU A 140 0.05 9.26 -0.56
N ARG A 141 -1.15 9.81 -0.35
CA ARG A 141 -1.33 11.24 -0.03
C ARG A 141 -0.58 11.66 1.24
N LEU A 142 -0.60 10.82 2.28
CA LEU A 142 0.14 11.10 3.52
C LEU A 142 1.66 11.02 3.33
N CYS A 143 2.14 10.11 2.49
CA CYS A 143 3.55 10.05 2.13
C CYS A 143 3.97 11.26 1.28
N VAL A 144 3.14 11.71 0.34
CA VAL A 144 3.37 12.92 -0.44
C VAL A 144 3.40 14.14 0.47
N GLU A 145 2.46 14.26 1.42
CA GLU A 145 2.45 15.34 2.41
C GLU A 145 3.72 15.32 3.27
N LEU A 146 4.11 14.14 3.77
CA LEU A 146 5.36 13.95 4.51
C LEU A 146 6.59 14.39 3.69
N ALA A 147 6.63 14.08 2.39
CA ALA A 147 7.72 14.47 1.50
C ALA A 147 7.88 15.99 1.35
N THR A 148 6.85 16.78 1.68
CA THR A 148 6.94 18.25 1.67
C THR A 148 7.65 18.84 2.89
N VAL A 149 7.74 18.07 3.98
CA VAL A 149 8.30 18.53 5.26
C VAL A 149 9.60 17.81 5.63
N GLU A 150 9.79 16.58 5.19
CA GLU A 150 10.97 15.76 5.49
C GLU A 150 11.38 14.93 4.26
N PRO A 151 12.69 14.66 4.05
CA PRO A 151 13.13 13.73 3.03
C PRO A 151 12.57 12.32 3.25
N ILE A 152 12.09 11.71 2.16
CA ILE A 152 11.69 10.30 2.10
C ILE A 152 12.18 9.66 0.79
N ASN A 153 12.19 8.33 0.77
CA ASN A 153 12.59 7.57 -0.41
C ASN A 153 11.59 7.76 -1.56
N GLN A 154 12.06 8.20 -2.73
CA GLN A 154 11.19 8.32 -3.91
C GLN A 154 10.63 6.97 -4.38
N ALA A 155 11.37 5.87 -4.19
CA ALA A 155 10.86 4.54 -4.53
C ALA A 155 9.61 4.17 -3.72
N ALA A 156 9.49 4.65 -2.47
CA ALA A 156 8.30 4.46 -1.65
C ALA A 156 7.05 5.13 -2.25
N LEU A 157 7.21 6.36 -2.76
CA LEU A 157 6.12 7.11 -3.41
C LEU A 157 5.71 6.45 -4.72
N THR A 158 6.68 6.09 -5.57
CA THR A 158 6.42 5.43 -6.85
C THR A 158 5.70 4.10 -6.65
N TYR A 159 6.12 3.30 -5.66
CA TYR A 159 5.49 2.03 -5.34
C TYR A 159 4.02 2.19 -4.93
N LEU A 160 3.69 3.12 -4.01
CA LEU A 160 2.30 3.35 -3.58
C LEU A 160 1.40 3.82 -4.72
N ASN A 161 1.90 4.75 -5.55
CA ASN A 161 1.18 5.21 -6.73
C ASN A 161 0.83 4.04 -7.65
N ARG A 162 1.83 3.20 -7.99
CA ARG A 162 1.65 2.04 -8.87
C ARG A 162 0.81 0.92 -8.24
N LEU A 163 0.92 0.72 -6.93
CA LEU A 163 0.14 -0.28 -6.21
C LEU A 163 -1.36 -0.01 -6.31
N SER A 164 -1.76 1.27 -6.31
CA SER A 164 -3.18 1.60 -6.50
C SER A 164 -3.71 1.23 -7.89
N ASP A 165 -2.87 1.33 -8.93
CA ASP A 165 -3.18 0.85 -10.28
C ASP A 165 -3.30 -0.68 -10.29
N TRP A 166 -2.37 -1.37 -9.61
CA TRP A 166 -2.40 -2.83 -9.50
C TRP A 166 -3.71 -3.32 -8.87
N PHE A 167 -4.16 -2.70 -7.77
CA PHE A 167 -5.45 -3.03 -7.16
C PHE A 167 -6.65 -2.74 -8.07
N PHE A 168 -6.58 -1.68 -8.88
CA PHE A 168 -7.64 -1.38 -9.84
C PHE A 168 -7.75 -2.48 -10.90
N VAL A 169 -6.62 -2.85 -11.52
CA VAL A 169 -6.58 -3.84 -12.60
C VAL A 169 -6.90 -5.24 -12.08
N SER A 170 -6.33 -5.63 -10.94
CA SER A 170 -6.62 -6.89 -10.26
C SER A 170 -8.10 -6.99 -9.85
N GLY A 171 -8.69 -5.89 -9.39
CA GLY A 171 -10.13 -5.82 -9.10
C GLY A 171 -11.00 -6.16 -10.30
N ARG A 172 -10.62 -5.71 -11.50
CA ARG A 172 -11.32 -6.06 -12.74
C ARG A 172 -11.14 -7.52 -13.12
N ILE A 173 -9.92 -8.07 -12.99
CA ILE A 173 -9.65 -9.50 -13.22
C ILE A 173 -10.54 -10.36 -12.32
N ALA A 174 -10.62 -10.02 -11.04
CA ALA A 174 -11.46 -10.68 -10.05
C ALA A 174 -12.98 -10.57 -10.32
N ASN A 175 -13.40 -9.75 -11.29
CA ASN A 175 -14.79 -9.49 -11.63
C ASN A 175 -15.15 -9.99 -13.04
N ASP A 176 -14.91 -11.29 -13.28
CA ASP A 176 -15.06 -11.94 -14.60
C ASP A 176 -14.28 -11.21 -15.69
N ASN A 177 -12.99 -10.93 -15.45
CA ASN A 177 -12.12 -10.21 -16.39
C ASN A 177 -12.76 -8.90 -16.89
N GLY A 178 -13.39 -8.17 -15.97
CA GLY A 178 -14.06 -6.90 -16.18
C GLY A 178 -15.39 -6.97 -16.93
N LYS A 179 -15.92 -8.16 -17.24
CA LYS A 179 -17.24 -8.30 -17.90
C LYS A 179 -18.40 -7.99 -16.96
N ALA A 180 -18.20 -8.21 -15.66
CA ALA A 180 -19.19 -7.90 -14.63
C ALA A 180 -19.03 -6.49 -14.04
N ASP A 181 -18.14 -5.65 -14.61
CA ASP A 181 -17.96 -4.27 -14.16
C ASP A 181 -19.20 -3.44 -14.47
N VAL A 182 -19.73 -2.77 -13.44
CA VAL A 182 -20.84 -1.83 -13.60
C VAL A 182 -20.29 -0.48 -13.99
N LEU A 183 -20.61 0.01 -15.19
CA LEU A 183 -20.15 1.31 -15.66
C LEU A 183 -20.93 2.44 -15.00
N TRP A 184 -20.22 3.48 -14.60
CA TRP A 184 -20.80 4.72 -14.17
C TRP A 184 -21.56 5.39 -15.33
N THR A 185 -22.79 5.83 -15.06
CA THR A 185 -23.61 6.64 -15.97
C THR A 185 -23.67 8.08 -15.46
N PRO A 186 -22.97 9.04 -16.10
CA PRO A 186 -22.92 10.42 -15.66
C PRO A 186 -24.31 11.05 -15.58
N GLY A 187 -24.69 11.52 -14.39
CA GLY A 187 -25.96 12.24 -14.19
C GLY A 187 -27.24 11.41 -14.32
N ALA A 188 -27.18 10.07 -14.20
CA ALA A 188 -28.34 9.21 -14.42
C ALA A 188 -29.58 9.52 -13.54
N ASN A 189 -29.37 10.13 -12.37
CA ASN A 189 -30.41 10.35 -11.37
C ASN A 189 -30.79 11.84 -11.16
N ARG A 190 -30.47 12.72 -12.12
CA ARG A 190 -30.78 14.16 -12.03
C ARG A 190 -31.43 14.68 -13.30
#